data_AF-R4TTY5-F1
#
_entry.id   AF-R4TTY5-F1
#
_cell.length_a   1.000
_cell.length_b   1.000
_cell.length_c   1.000
_cell.angle_alpha   90.00
_cell.angle_beta   90.00
_cell.angle_gamma   90.00
#
_symmetry.space_group_name_H-M   'P 1'
#
loop_
_entity.id
_entity.type
_entity.pdbx_description
1 polymer ?
#
loop_
_entity_poly.entity_id
_entity_poly.type
_entity_poly.pdbx_seq_one_letter_code
_entity_poly.pdbx_strand_id
1 'polypeptide(L)'
;LCDATRLEASQNLVFHSITRSHSENLQRYETWRANPHNESADELRDRVKGVSAKPFIETVPSIDALHCDIGNAAEFYRIFQLEIGEVYRSPNATKEERKKWQTILDKHLRKKMNLKPIMRMNGNFARKLMSKETIEAVC
;
A
#
# COMPACT_ATOMS: atom_id res chain seq x y z
N LEU A 1 2.04 3.33 -12.09
CA LEU A 1 2.77 4.29 -12.94
C LEU A 1 3.82 3.58 -13.80
N CYS A 2 4.57 2.63 -13.22
CA CYS A 2 5.49 1.74 -13.93
C CYS A 2 4.94 0.31 -14.04
N ASP A 3 5.75 -0.61 -14.56
CA ASP A 3 5.44 -2.04 -14.71
C ASP A 3 6.13 -2.96 -13.71
N ALA A 4 6.83 -2.40 -12.71
CA ALA A 4 7.47 -3.18 -11.67
C ALA A 4 6.45 -4.03 -10.91
N THR A 5 6.79 -5.29 -10.70
CA THR A 5 6.04 -6.21 -9.84
C THR A 5 6.25 -5.85 -8.36
N ARG A 6 5.42 -6.44 -7.49
CA ARG A 6 5.55 -6.26 -6.03
C ARG A 6 6.93 -6.68 -5.51
N LEU A 7 7.49 -7.77 -6.05
CA LEU A 7 8.79 -8.29 -5.64
C LEU A 7 9.92 -7.36 -6.09
N GLU A 8 9.92 -6.95 -7.36
CA GLU A 8 10.93 -6.04 -7.90
C GLU A 8 10.93 -4.70 -7.15
N ALA A 9 9.76 -4.15 -6.85
CA ALA A 9 9.63 -2.92 -6.08
C ALA A 9 10.08 -3.05 -4.61
N SER A 10 10.10 -4.26 -4.04
CA SER A 10 10.65 -4.51 -2.70
C SER A 10 12.18 -4.57 -2.67
N GLN A 11 12.80 -4.93 -3.80
CA GLN A 11 14.26 -5.02 -3.95
C GLN A 11 14.86 -3.69 -4.45
N ASN A 12 14.14 -3.00 -5.34
CA ASN A 12 14.49 -1.68 -5.84
C ASN A 12 13.42 -0.68 -5.40
N LEU A 13 13.73 0.12 -4.38
CA LEU A 13 12.74 1.01 -3.76
C LEU A 13 12.54 2.33 -4.51
N VAL A 14 13.57 2.85 -5.21
CA VAL A 14 13.58 4.25 -5.68
C VAL A 14 13.92 4.45 -7.15
N PHE A 15 14.49 3.45 -7.83
CA PHE A 15 14.89 3.58 -9.23
C PHE A 15 13.80 3.06 -10.18
N HIS A 16 12.76 3.88 -10.37
CA HIS A 16 11.67 3.62 -11.31
C HIS A 16 11.36 4.87 -12.13
N SER A 17 10.75 4.69 -13.30
CA SER A 17 10.29 5.79 -14.15
C SER A 17 8.83 5.57 -14.55
N ILE A 18 8.13 6.65 -14.90
CA ILE A 18 6.74 6.56 -15.39
C ILE A 18 6.79 6.01 -16.82
N THR A 19 6.18 4.85 -17.04
CA THR A 19 6.10 4.21 -18.35
C THR A 19 4.68 4.15 -18.88
N ARG A 20 3.70 3.91 -17.99
CA ARG A 20 2.30 3.71 -18.39
C ARG A 20 1.63 4.98 -18.89
N SER A 21 0.87 4.83 -19.97
CA SER A 21 0.00 5.87 -20.53
C SER A 21 -1.33 5.28 -21.00
N HIS A 22 -2.32 6.13 -21.30
CA HIS A 22 -3.63 5.68 -21.80
C HIS A 22 -3.51 4.97 -23.17
N SER A 23 -2.74 5.55 -24.08
CA SER A 23 -2.47 4.98 -25.41
C SER A 23 -1.77 3.63 -25.34
N GLU A 24 -0.77 3.49 -24.48
CA GLU A 24 -0.07 2.22 -24.28
C GLU A 24 -1.01 1.14 -23.71
N ASN A 25 -1.86 1.49 -22.74
CA ASN A 25 -2.81 0.52 -22.18
C ASN A 25 -3.86 0.06 -23.23
N LEU A 26 -4.26 0.93 -24.16
CA LEU A 26 -5.12 0.52 -25.28
C LEU A 26 -4.42 -0.52 -26.15
N GLN A 27 -3.15 -0.31 -26.50
CA GLN A 27 -2.36 -1.27 -27.29
C GLN A 27 -2.16 -2.60 -26.55
N ARG A 28 -1.87 -2.55 -25.25
CA ARG A 28 -1.73 -3.75 -24.40
C ARG A 28 -3.04 -4.55 -24.35
N TYR A 29 -4.18 -3.88 -24.25
CA TYR A 29 -5.48 -4.55 -24.30
C TYR A 29 -5.75 -5.21 -25.66
N GLU A 30 -5.42 -4.56 -26.78
CA GLU A 30 -5.56 -5.19 -28.10
C GLU A 30 -4.67 -6.44 -28.22
N THR A 31 -3.47 -6.41 -27.64
CA THR A 31 -2.57 -7.57 -27.54
C THR A 31 -3.20 -8.69 -26.69
N TRP A 32 -3.77 -8.35 -25.53
CA TRP A 32 -4.48 -9.30 -24.67
C TRP A 32 -5.66 -9.97 -25.38
N ARG A 33 -6.48 -9.18 -26.10
CA ARG A 33 -7.67 -9.69 -26.80
C ARG A 33 -7.30 -10.59 -27.98
N ALA A 34 -6.30 -10.20 -28.77
CA ALA A 34 -5.93 -10.91 -29.99
C ALA A 34 -5.04 -12.14 -29.73
N ASN A 35 -4.28 -12.16 -28.63
CA ASN A 35 -3.26 -13.16 -28.33
C ASN A 35 -2.43 -13.57 -29.56
N PRO A 36 -1.73 -12.63 -30.22
CA PRO A 36 -1.09 -12.87 -31.52
C PRO A 36 0.03 -13.93 -31.46
N HIS A 37 0.53 -14.24 -30.28
CA HIS A 37 1.61 -15.19 -30.05
C HIS A 37 1.12 -16.55 -29.53
N ASN A 38 -0.19 -16.75 -29.38
CA ASN A 38 -0.79 -17.97 -28.81
C ASN A 38 -0.18 -18.36 -27.45
N GLU A 39 0.06 -17.36 -26.61
CA GLU A 39 0.64 -17.53 -25.27
C GLU A 39 -0.38 -18.13 -24.30
N SER A 40 0.12 -18.80 -23.26
CA SER A 40 -0.71 -19.18 -22.13
C SER A 40 -1.23 -17.94 -21.38
N ALA A 41 -2.23 -18.14 -20.52
CA ALA A 41 -2.84 -17.05 -19.77
C ALA A 41 -1.84 -16.27 -18.90
N ASP A 42 -0.90 -16.97 -18.26
CA ASP A 42 0.10 -16.35 -17.38
C ASP A 42 1.17 -15.59 -18.17
N GLU A 43 1.66 -16.17 -19.27
CA GLU A 43 2.63 -15.53 -20.17
C GLU A 43 2.05 -14.26 -20.80
N LEU A 44 0.81 -14.36 -21.33
CA LEU A 44 0.13 -13.22 -21.92
C LEU A 44 -0.12 -12.11 -20.87
N ARG A 45 -0.49 -12.49 -19.64
CA ARG A 45 -0.70 -11.54 -18.54
C ARG A 45 0.58 -10.81 -18.17
N ASP A 46 1.73 -11.49 -18.18
CA ASP A 46 3.03 -10.85 -17.97
C ASP A 46 3.38 -9.92 -19.14
N ARG A 47 3.20 -10.36 -20.39
CA ARG A 47 3.45 -9.52 -21.59
C ARG A 47 2.69 -8.20 -21.54
N VAL A 48 1.40 -8.24 -21.22
CA VAL A 48 0.55 -7.04 -21.14
C VAL A 48 0.61 -6.33 -19.79
N LYS A 49 1.46 -6.80 -18.87
CA LYS A 49 1.64 -6.30 -17.51
C LYS A 49 0.31 -6.09 -16.78
N GLY A 50 -0.60 -7.05 -16.93
CA GLY A 50 -1.92 -7.10 -16.28
C GLY A 50 -3.04 -6.28 -16.91
N VAL A 51 -2.86 -5.69 -18.09
CA VAL A 51 -3.94 -4.99 -18.81
C VAL A 51 -4.84 -6.00 -19.53
N SER A 52 -5.92 -6.44 -18.87
CA SER A 52 -6.87 -7.43 -19.39
C SER A 52 -8.27 -6.87 -19.69
N ALA A 53 -8.46 -5.57 -19.52
CA ALA A 53 -9.73 -4.88 -19.78
C ALA A 53 -9.47 -3.60 -20.59
N LYS A 54 -10.41 -3.23 -21.46
CA LYS A 54 -10.28 -2.06 -22.33
C LYS A 54 -10.36 -0.77 -21.50
N PRO A 55 -9.32 0.09 -21.52
CA PRO A 55 -9.43 1.43 -20.95
C PRO A 55 -10.50 2.24 -21.68
N PHE A 56 -11.28 3.03 -20.94
CA PHE A 56 -12.38 3.83 -21.49
C PHE A 56 -12.35 5.31 -21.08
N ILE A 57 -11.56 5.66 -20.05
CA ILE A 57 -11.29 7.05 -19.62
C ILE A 57 -9.77 7.23 -19.58
N GLU A 58 -9.29 8.33 -20.16
CA GLU A 58 -7.91 8.77 -20.01
C GLU A 58 -7.74 9.45 -18.65
N THR A 59 -6.73 9.01 -17.90
CA THR A 59 -6.34 9.59 -16.61
C THR A 59 -4.91 10.07 -16.68
N VAL A 60 -4.60 11.12 -15.93
CA VAL A 60 -3.22 11.62 -15.81
C VAL A 60 -2.43 10.69 -14.88
N PRO A 61 -1.28 10.14 -15.31
CA PRO A 61 -0.42 9.35 -14.45
C PRO A 61 0.14 10.22 -13.31
N SER A 62 -0.48 10.14 -12.13
CA SER A 62 -0.10 10.91 -10.94
C SER A 62 -0.42 10.12 -9.65
N ILE A 63 -0.21 10.76 -8.50
CA ILE A 63 -0.55 10.23 -7.17
C ILE A 63 -1.65 11.09 -6.53
N ASP A 64 -2.60 10.43 -5.87
CA ASP A 64 -3.60 11.11 -5.03
C ASP A 64 -3.01 11.37 -3.64
N ALA A 65 -2.83 12.64 -3.29
CA ALA A 65 -2.24 13.06 -2.03
C ALA A 65 -3.01 12.57 -0.80
N LEU A 66 -4.36 12.65 -0.82
CA LEU A 66 -5.16 12.28 0.34
C LEU A 66 -5.08 10.77 0.62
N HIS A 67 -5.19 9.96 -0.43
CA HIS A 67 -5.08 8.51 -0.28
C HIS A 67 -3.64 8.07 0.02
N CYS A 68 -2.63 8.79 -0.46
CA CYS A 68 -1.23 8.57 -0.09
C CYS A 68 -1.02 8.79 1.42
N ASP A 69 -1.50 9.90 1.98
CA ASP A 69 -1.40 10.20 3.41
C ASP A 69 -2.09 9.12 4.27
N ILE A 70 -3.31 8.74 3.89
CA ILE A 70 -4.09 7.72 4.61
C ILE A 70 -3.38 6.35 4.54
N GLY A 71 -2.86 5.97 3.37
CA GLY A 71 -2.14 4.72 3.17
C GLY A 71 -0.86 4.67 4.01
N ASN A 72 -0.02 5.70 3.92
CA ASN A 72 1.22 5.78 4.68
C ASN A 72 0.95 5.74 6.20
N ALA A 73 -0.03 6.50 6.69
CA ALA A 73 -0.38 6.47 8.11
C ALA A 73 -0.90 5.10 8.57
N ALA A 74 -1.64 4.37 7.72
CA ALA A 74 -2.08 3.01 8.03
C ALA A 74 -0.89 2.04 8.15
N GLU A 75 0.12 2.15 7.27
CA GLU A 75 1.34 1.35 7.35
C GLU A 75 2.16 1.68 8.61
N PHE A 76 2.35 2.97 8.94
CA PHE A 76 3.03 3.36 10.19
C PHE A 76 2.27 2.90 11.43
N TYR A 77 0.95 3.04 11.46
CA TYR A 77 0.13 2.51 12.54
C TYR A 77 0.31 0.99 12.69
N ARG A 78 0.42 0.25 11.57
CA ARG A 78 0.71 -1.18 11.59
C ARG A 78 2.11 -1.48 12.13
N ILE A 79 3.12 -0.70 11.74
CA ILE A 79 4.49 -0.82 12.26
C ILE A 79 4.49 -0.63 13.78
N PHE A 80 3.85 0.40 14.32
CA PHE A 80 3.77 0.62 15.77
C PHE A 80 3.17 -0.59 16.52
N GLN A 81 2.14 -1.23 15.96
CA GLN A 81 1.58 -2.45 16.57
C GLN A 81 2.57 -3.61 16.59
N LEU A 82 3.36 -3.78 15.53
CA LEU A 82 4.34 -4.86 15.40
C LEU A 82 5.57 -4.62 16.28
N GLU A 83 5.99 -3.36 16.44
CA GLU A 83 7.07 -2.97 17.34
C GLU A 83 6.70 -3.20 18.81
N ILE A 84 5.49 -2.81 19.23
CA ILE A 84 4.96 -3.13 20.57
C ILE A 84 4.96 -4.65 20.83
N GLY A 85 4.73 -5.43 19.79
CA GLY A 85 4.72 -6.89 19.86
C GLY A 85 6.07 -7.58 19.71
N GLU A 86 7.15 -6.82 19.48
CA GLU A 86 8.50 -7.33 19.17
C GLU A 86 8.47 -8.48 18.14
N VAL A 87 7.69 -8.34 17.06
CA VAL A 87 7.44 -9.44 16.09
C VAL A 87 8.73 -9.92 15.41
N TYR A 88 9.76 -9.07 15.35
CA TYR A 88 11.08 -9.46 14.88
C TYR A 88 11.75 -10.54 15.75
N ARG A 89 11.40 -10.66 17.04
CA ARG A 89 11.85 -11.73 17.95
C ARG A 89 10.94 -12.94 17.92
N SER A 90 9.63 -12.71 17.84
CA SER A 90 8.61 -13.77 17.80
C SER A 90 7.73 -13.63 16.55
N PRO A 91 8.12 -14.27 15.43
CA PRO A 91 7.45 -14.07 14.15
C PRO A 91 6.03 -14.66 14.12
N ASN A 92 5.77 -15.69 14.94
CA ASN A 92 4.54 -16.48 14.91
C ASN A 92 3.50 -16.03 15.94
N ALA A 93 3.21 -14.72 15.97
CA ALA A 93 2.19 -14.18 16.87
C ALA A 93 0.75 -14.49 16.43
N THR A 94 -0.06 -14.94 17.38
CA THR A 94 -1.48 -15.27 17.22
C THR A 94 -2.35 -14.04 16.92
N LYS A 95 -3.58 -14.28 16.48
CA LYS A 95 -4.55 -13.20 16.22
C LYS A 95 -4.91 -12.44 17.50
N GLU A 96 -4.99 -13.16 18.61
CA GLU A 96 -5.32 -12.64 19.94
C GLU A 96 -4.22 -11.72 20.47
N GLU A 97 -2.95 -12.09 20.31
CA GLU A 97 -1.80 -11.25 20.66
C GLU A 97 -1.76 -9.97 19.84
N ARG A 98 -1.96 -10.08 18.51
CA ARG A 98 -2.02 -8.91 17.62
C ARG A 98 -3.14 -7.93 18.01
N LYS A 99 -4.31 -8.45 18.42
CA LYS A 99 -5.42 -7.62 18.95
C LYS A 99 -5.05 -6.94 20.27
N LYS A 100 -4.30 -7.61 21.16
CA LYS A 100 -3.82 -7.01 22.41
C LYS A 100 -2.86 -5.85 22.13
N TRP A 101 -1.92 -6.00 21.21
CA TRP A 101 -0.98 -4.93 20.85
C TRP A 101 -1.69 -3.71 20.25
N GLN A 102 -2.67 -3.93 19.37
CA GLN A 102 -3.54 -2.87 18.88
C GLN A 102 -4.24 -2.14 20.04
N THR A 103 -4.83 -2.89 20.98
CA THR A 103 -5.52 -2.30 22.14
C THR A 103 -4.58 -1.50 23.04
N ILE A 104 -3.32 -1.93 23.20
CA ILE A 104 -2.29 -1.22 23.96
C ILE A 104 -1.96 0.10 23.26
N LEU A 105 -1.67 0.06 21.95
CA LEU A 105 -1.39 1.25 21.14
C LEU A 105 -2.54 2.26 21.21
N ASP A 106 -3.77 1.79 21.02
CA ASP A 106 -4.98 2.62 21.04
C ASP A 106 -5.21 3.33 22.37
N LYS A 107 -5.00 2.61 23.49
CA LYS A 107 -5.09 3.19 24.84
C LYS A 107 -4.01 4.25 25.06
N HIS A 108 -2.80 3.99 24.59
CA HIS A 108 -1.66 4.89 24.76
C HIS A 108 -1.82 6.17 23.94
N LEU A 109 -2.17 6.04 22.65
CA LEU A 109 -2.45 7.19 21.78
C LEU A 109 -3.62 8.03 22.29
N ARG A 110 -4.67 7.40 22.85
CA ARG A 110 -5.75 8.14 23.50
C ARG A 110 -5.25 8.94 24.71
N LYS A 111 -4.38 8.35 25.54
CA LYS A 111 -3.87 8.99 26.76
C LYS A 111 -2.89 10.13 26.47
N LYS A 112 -1.96 9.93 25.53
CA LYS A 112 -0.87 10.86 25.23
C LYS A 112 -1.23 11.89 24.17
N MET A 113 -1.94 11.46 23.12
CA MET A 113 -2.24 12.30 21.94
C MET A 113 -3.71 12.72 21.84
N ASN A 114 -4.56 12.30 22.81
CA ASN A 114 -6.02 12.48 22.75
C ASN A 114 -6.63 11.95 21.43
N LEU A 115 -6.03 10.92 20.84
CA LEU A 115 -6.51 10.30 19.61
C LEU A 115 -7.49 9.19 19.95
N LYS A 116 -8.75 9.34 19.50
CA LYS A 116 -9.76 8.29 19.65
C LYS A 116 -9.49 7.18 18.62
N PRO A 117 -9.47 5.90 19.02
CA PRO A 117 -9.36 4.79 18.08
C PRO A 117 -10.47 4.83 17.03
N ILE A 118 -10.12 4.49 15.80
CA ILE A 118 -11.04 4.49 14.65
C ILE A 118 -10.98 3.13 13.97
N MET A 119 -12.10 2.71 13.37
CA MET A 119 -12.17 1.43 12.66
C MET A 119 -11.46 1.48 11.30
N ARG A 120 -11.50 2.62 10.62
CA ARG A 120 -10.87 2.85 9.32
C ARG A 120 -10.10 4.15 9.35
N MET A 121 -8.83 4.10 8.93
CA MET A 121 -7.95 5.27 8.82
C MET A 121 -8.61 6.35 7.95
N ASN A 122 -8.59 7.59 8.43
CA ASN A 122 -9.08 8.76 7.70
C ASN A 122 -8.01 9.86 7.69
N GLY A 123 -8.17 10.86 6.82
CA GLY A 123 -7.17 11.90 6.64
C GLY A 123 -6.87 12.72 7.91
N ASN A 124 -7.87 12.98 8.76
CA ASN A 124 -7.66 13.75 9.98
C ASN A 124 -6.84 12.97 11.03
N PHE A 125 -7.06 11.66 11.12
CA PHE A 125 -6.26 10.80 11.98
C PHE A 125 -4.84 10.66 11.42
N ALA A 126 -4.71 10.43 10.10
CA ALA A 126 -3.42 10.32 9.43
C ALA A 126 -2.52 11.53 9.69
N ARG A 127 -3.02 12.75 9.50
CA ARG A 127 -2.26 13.98 9.76
C ARG A 127 -1.79 14.14 11.19
N LYS A 128 -2.59 13.69 12.17
CA LYS A 128 -2.20 13.76 13.59
C LYS A 128 -1.20 12.67 13.97
N LEU A 129 -1.39 11.46 13.45
CA LEU A 129 -0.54 10.31 13.71
C LEU A 129 0.86 10.50 13.09
N MET A 130 0.95 11.09 11.91
CA MET A 130 2.22 11.32 11.20
C MET A 130 2.95 12.55 11.75
N SER A 131 3.27 12.54 13.05
CA SER A 131 3.96 13.60 13.77
C SER A 131 5.09 13.06 14.63
N LYS A 132 6.11 13.88 14.87
CA LYS A 132 7.25 13.51 15.74
C LYS A 132 6.79 13.19 17.17
N GLU A 133 5.84 13.96 17.70
CA GLU A 133 5.24 13.75 19.02
C GLU A 133 4.60 12.36 19.14
N THR A 134 3.98 11.86 18.06
CA THR A 134 3.40 10.50 18.07
C THR A 134 4.50 9.44 18.17
N ILE A 135 5.60 9.61 17.43
CA ILE A 135 6.74 8.68 17.50
C ILE A 135 7.34 8.71 18.91
N GLU A 136 7.59 9.89 19.46
CA GLU A 136 8.09 10.06 20.83
C GLU A 136 7.12 9.51 21.89
N ALA A 137 5.81 9.53 21.62
CA ALA A 137 4.84 8.88 22.49
C ALA A 137 4.91 7.35 22.38
N VAL A 138 5.11 6.78 21.20
CA VAL A 138 5.12 5.32 20.99
C VAL A 138 6.42 4.67 21.47
N CYS A 139 7.56 5.36 21.35
CA CYS A 139 8.87 4.95 21.89
C CYS A 139 8.89 4.94 23.42
#